data_AF-A0A171B3J5-F1
#
_entry.id   AF-A0A171B3J5-F1
#
_cell.length_a   1.000
_cell.length_b   1.000
_cell.length_c   1.000
_cell.angle_alpha   90.00
_cell.angle_beta   90.00
_cell.angle_gamma   90.00
#
_symmetry.space_group_name_H-M   'P 1'
#
loop_
_entity.id
_entity.type
_entity.pdbx_description
1 polymer ?
#
loop_
_entity_poly.entity_id
_entity_poly.type
_entity_poly.pdbx_seq_one_letter_code
_entity_poly.pdbx_strand_id
1 'polypeptide(L)'
;YLTVVIVLGMASIVVSLWDKFSESRFRPLRAGVFAVFGLSGVIPAVHYALAEGWLNALTNASLGWLILMGSLYLLGAFLYAFRVPECLYPGKFDIWFQSHQIFHVLVIAAAFVHLHGITEMLTYRMSIGACAVQSAALVL
;
A
#
# COMPACT_ATOMS: atom_id res chain seq x y z
N TYR A 1 4.66 -11.59 -9.38
CA TYR A 1 4.44 -10.45 -8.45
C TYR A 1 5.36 -10.50 -7.24
N LEU A 2 5.43 -11.60 -6.49
CA LEU A 2 6.29 -11.72 -5.30
C LEU A 2 7.77 -11.38 -5.56
N THR A 3 8.37 -11.93 -6.63
CA THR A 3 9.75 -11.60 -7.02
C THR A 3 9.96 -10.11 -7.23
N VAL A 4 9.02 -9.42 -7.88
CA VAL A 4 9.09 -7.98 -8.13
C VAL A 4 9.04 -7.21 -6.80
N VAL A 5 8.12 -7.56 -5.91
CA VAL A 5 8.00 -6.94 -4.57
C VAL A 5 9.28 -7.14 -3.75
N ILE A 6 9.86 -8.35 -3.77
CA ILE A 6 11.11 -8.65 -3.07
C ILE A 6 12.26 -7.80 -3.63
N VAL A 7 12.42 -7.75 -4.95
CA VAL A 7 13.49 -6.96 -5.59
C VAL A 7 13.33 -5.47 -5.31
N LEU A 8 12.13 -4.91 -5.46
CA LEU A 8 11.86 -3.50 -5.15
C LEU A 8 12.04 -3.19 -3.66
N GLY A 9 11.67 -4.11 -2.77
CA GLY A 9 11.88 -4.00 -1.34
C GLY A 9 13.36 -3.99 -0.98
N MET A 10 14.16 -4.91 -1.53
CA MET A 10 15.62 -4.92 -1.35
C MET A 10 16.26 -3.63 -1.88
N ALA A 11 15.87 -3.17 -3.07
CA ALA A 11 16.36 -1.90 -3.61
C ALA A 11 16.03 -0.72 -2.69
N SER A 12 14.81 -0.67 -2.14
CA SER A 12 14.40 0.38 -1.19
C SER A 12 15.21 0.35 0.10
N ILE A 13 15.55 -0.85 0.61
CA ILE A 13 16.44 -1.03 1.75
C ILE A 13 17.84 -0.50 1.42
N VAL A 14 18.42 -0.91 0.29
CA VAL A 14 19.77 -0.47 -0.13
C VAL A 14 19.85 1.04 -0.27
N VAL A 15 18.86 1.67 -0.91
CA VAL A 15 18.78 3.14 -1.03
C VAL A 15 18.66 3.80 0.36
N SER A 16 17.94 3.18 1.29
CA SER A 16 17.76 3.69 2.65
C SER A 16 19.03 3.62 3.50
N LEU A 17 19.99 2.76 3.14
CA LEU A 17 21.29 2.67 3.79
C LEU A 17 22.29 3.75 3.33
N TRP A 18 21.95 4.55 2.33
CA TRP A 18 22.82 5.63 1.87
C TRP A 18 22.71 6.86 2.79
N ASP A 19 23.80 7.29 3.41
CA ASP A 19 23.79 8.39 4.40
C ASP A 19 23.14 9.68 3.88
N LYS A 20 23.36 10.02 2.60
CA LYS A 20 22.73 11.21 1.98
C LYS A 20 21.21 11.14 1.97
N PHE A 21 20.64 9.93 1.87
CA PHE A 21 19.20 9.74 1.87
C PHE A 21 18.56 10.16 3.20
N SER A 22 19.33 10.19 4.30
CA SER A 22 18.86 10.63 5.62
C SER A 22 18.71 12.16 5.74
N GLU A 23 19.39 12.93 4.88
CA GLU A 23 19.36 14.39 4.96
C GLU A 23 17.95 14.95 4.77
N SER A 24 17.66 16.07 5.43
CA SER A 24 16.32 16.70 5.42
C SER A 24 15.86 17.14 4.03
N ARG A 25 16.81 17.37 3.10
CA ARG A 25 16.60 17.76 1.69
C ARG A 25 16.02 16.62 0.85
N PHE A 26 16.36 15.36 1.14
CA PHE A 26 15.90 14.20 0.36
C PHE A 26 14.56 13.64 0.85
N ARG A 27 13.87 14.33 1.75
CA ARG A 27 12.59 13.88 2.32
C ARG A 27 11.51 13.56 1.27
N PRO A 28 11.30 14.37 0.22
CA PRO A 28 10.37 14.01 -0.85
C PRO A 28 10.84 12.81 -1.67
N LEU A 29 12.16 12.65 -1.87
CA LEU A 29 12.73 11.47 -2.52
C LEU A 29 12.44 10.22 -1.70
N ARG A 30 12.60 10.27 -0.37
CA ARG A 30 12.25 9.14 0.51
C ARG A 30 10.78 8.75 0.36
N ALA A 31 9.89 9.74 0.45
CA ALA A 31 8.45 9.52 0.26
C ALA A 31 8.17 8.90 -1.11
N GLY A 32 8.83 9.38 -2.17
CA GLY A 32 8.71 8.87 -3.52
C GLY A 32 9.14 7.41 -3.66
N VAL A 33 10.30 7.02 -3.12
CA VAL A 33 10.80 5.63 -3.16
C VAL A 33 9.80 4.67 -2.53
N PHE A 34 9.33 4.97 -1.32
CA PHE A 34 8.36 4.11 -0.64
C PHE A 34 6.96 4.15 -1.29
N ALA A 35 6.54 5.30 -1.83
CA ALA A 35 5.28 5.42 -2.56
C ALA A 35 5.30 4.59 -3.85
N VAL A 36 6.39 4.65 -4.64
CA VAL A 36 6.55 3.82 -5.85
C VAL A 36 6.55 2.34 -5.50
N PHE A 37 7.25 1.94 -4.43
CA PHE A 37 7.21 0.56 -3.95
C PHE A 37 5.78 0.11 -3.60
N GLY A 38 5.02 0.91 -2.85
CA GLY A 38 3.62 0.60 -2.53
C GLY A 38 2.70 0.59 -3.76
N LEU A 39 2.85 1.56 -4.66
CA LEU A 39 2.07 1.68 -5.89
C LEU A 39 2.34 0.56 -6.90
N SER A 40 3.47 -0.15 -6.79
CA SER A 40 3.70 -1.36 -7.59
C SER A 40 2.59 -2.41 -7.41
N GLY A 41 1.86 -2.38 -6.27
CA GLY A 41 0.70 -3.21 -6.00
C GLY A 41 -0.53 -2.93 -6.87
N VAL A 42 -0.57 -1.80 -7.60
CA VAL A 42 -1.65 -1.50 -8.56
C VAL A 42 -1.62 -2.48 -9.73
N ILE A 43 -0.44 -2.92 -10.17
CA ILE A 43 -0.30 -3.85 -11.29
C ILE A 43 -1.00 -5.20 -11.02
N PRO A 44 -0.71 -5.93 -9.92
CA PRO A 44 -1.43 -7.16 -9.61
C PRO A 44 -2.90 -6.93 -9.32
N ALA A 45 -3.29 -5.78 -8.73
CA ALA A 45 -4.69 -5.45 -8.49
C ALA A 45 -5.49 -5.30 -9.80
N VAL A 46 -4.93 -4.60 -10.79
CA VAL A 46 -5.54 -4.45 -12.12
C VAL A 46 -5.56 -5.79 -12.86
N HIS A 47 -4.47 -6.57 -12.83
CA HIS A 47 -4.46 -7.91 -13.43
C HIS A 47 -5.57 -8.78 -12.84
N TYR A 48 -5.73 -8.77 -11.52
CA TYR A 48 -6.78 -9.53 -10.84
C TYR A 48 -8.18 -9.05 -11.24
N ALA A 49 -8.40 -7.73 -11.28
CA ALA A 49 -9.69 -7.16 -11.67
C ALA A 49 -10.10 -7.51 -13.11
N LEU A 50 -9.13 -7.59 -14.03
CA LEU A 50 -9.37 -8.01 -15.41
C LEU A 50 -9.64 -9.52 -15.53
N ALA A 51 -8.97 -10.35 -14.72
CA ALA A 51 -9.10 -11.81 -14.77
C ALA A 51 -10.44 -12.30 -14.17
N GLU A 52 -10.86 -11.73 -13.04
CA GLU A 52 -12.05 -12.19 -12.27
C GLU A 52 -13.30 -11.33 -12.52
N GLY A 53 -13.14 -10.21 -13.22
CA GLY A 53 -14.16 -9.20 -13.45
C GLY A 53 -14.26 -8.16 -12.33
N TRP A 54 -14.50 -6.90 -12.70
CA TRP A 54 -14.48 -5.75 -11.80
C TRP A 54 -15.44 -5.85 -10.61
N LEU A 55 -16.66 -6.33 -10.83
CA LEU A 55 -17.67 -6.45 -9.77
C LEU A 55 -17.28 -7.50 -8.73
N ASN A 56 -16.79 -8.66 -9.17
CA ASN A 56 -16.27 -9.71 -8.29
C ASN A 56 -15.00 -9.26 -7.57
N ALA A 57 -14.11 -8.51 -8.24
CA ALA A 57 -12.91 -8.00 -7.60
C ALA A 57 -13.24 -7.00 -6.48
N LEU A 58 -14.18 -6.08 -6.71
CA LEU A 58 -14.59 -5.09 -5.71
C LEU A 58 -15.30 -5.70 -4.50
N THR A 59 -16.15 -6.70 -4.70
CA THR A 59 -16.94 -7.33 -3.61
C THR A 59 -16.21 -8.49 -2.94
N ASN A 60 -15.62 -9.40 -3.71
CA ASN A 60 -15.07 -10.66 -3.19
C ASN A 60 -13.56 -10.62 -2.94
N ALA A 61 -12.83 -9.73 -3.62
CA ALA A 61 -11.37 -9.63 -3.48
C ALA A 61 -10.93 -8.42 -2.67
N SER A 62 -11.86 -7.79 -1.95
CA SER A 62 -11.56 -6.71 -1.01
C SER A 62 -10.82 -5.53 -1.67
N LEU A 63 -11.02 -5.32 -2.99
CA LEU A 63 -10.31 -4.29 -3.75
C LEU A 63 -10.62 -2.87 -3.22
N GLY A 64 -11.83 -2.67 -2.67
CA GLY A 64 -12.18 -1.41 -1.99
C GLY A 64 -11.29 -1.13 -0.78
N TRP A 65 -10.97 -2.16 0.01
CA TRP A 65 -10.04 -2.04 1.14
C TRP A 65 -8.61 -1.74 0.68
N LEU A 66 -8.20 -2.30 -0.47
CA LEU A 66 -6.91 -1.98 -1.09
C LEU A 66 -6.84 -0.50 -1.52
N ILE A 67 -7.90 0.03 -2.13
CA ILE A 67 -7.98 1.44 -2.52
C ILE A 67 -7.92 2.35 -1.29
N LEU A 68 -8.67 2.02 -0.23
CA LEU A 68 -8.63 2.78 1.03
C LEU A 68 -7.24 2.76 1.66
N MET A 69 -6.60 1.59 1.76
CA MET A 69 -5.23 1.44 2.25
C MET A 69 -4.26 2.30 1.43
N GLY A 70 -4.32 2.21 0.10
CA GLY A 70 -3.46 2.98 -0.81
C GLY A 70 -3.66 4.48 -0.63
N SER A 71 -4.91 4.93 -0.47
CA SER A 71 -5.25 6.34 -0.26
C SER A 71 -4.67 6.87 1.05
N LEU A 72 -4.75 6.09 2.14
CA LEU A 72 -4.17 6.45 3.44
C LEU A 72 -2.64 6.54 3.37
N TYR A 73 -1.97 5.60 2.70
CA TYR A 73 -0.51 5.66 2.52
C TYR A 73 -0.07 6.85 1.67
N LEU A 74 -0.76 7.15 0.56
CA LEU A 74 -0.45 8.30 -0.28
C LEU A 74 -0.69 9.62 0.44
N LEU A 75 -1.79 9.73 1.19
CA LEU A 75 -2.08 10.90 2.01
C LEU A 75 -0.99 11.09 3.07
N GLY A 76 -0.59 10.04 3.76
CA GLY A 76 0.51 10.09 4.72
C GLY A 76 1.82 10.54 4.07
N ALA A 77 2.20 9.92 2.95
CA ALA A 77 3.41 10.27 2.22
C ALA A 77 3.40 11.73 1.74
N PHE A 78 2.24 12.21 1.27
CA PHE A 78 2.04 13.60 0.88
C PHE A 78 2.24 14.56 2.06
N LEU A 79 1.56 14.34 3.18
CA LEU A 79 1.68 15.18 4.38
C LEU A 79 3.13 15.19 4.90
N TYR A 80 3.80 14.04 4.91
CA TYR A 80 5.21 13.90 5.30
C TYR A 80 6.16 14.66 4.36
N ALA A 81 5.94 14.58 3.04
CA ALA A 81 6.79 15.23 2.05
C ALA A 81 6.67 16.77 2.11
N PHE A 82 5.44 17.29 2.24
CA PHE A 82 5.14 18.72 2.21
C PHE A 82 5.09 19.41 3.58
N ARG A 83 5.24 18.65 4.68
CA ARG A 83 5.23 19.19 6.06
C ARG A 83 3.94 19.92 6.41
N VAL A 84 2.79 19.42 5.95
CA VAL A 84 1.48 20.00 6.28
C VAL A 84 0.99 19.36 7.58
N PRO A 85 0.51 20.12 8.58
CA PRO A 85 0.17 21.56 8.55
C PRO A 85 1.27 22.51 9.07
N GLU A 86 2.40 22.03 9.57
CA GLU A 86 3.40 22.90 10.22
C GLU A 86 4.06 23.91 9.26
N CYS A 87 4.06 23.64 7.95
CA CYS A 87 4.51 24.59 6.94
C CYS A 87 3.56 25.78 6.77
N LEU A 88 2.27 25.61 7.08
CA LEU A 88 1.24 26.65 6.96
C LEU A 88 1.15 27.50 8.23
N TYR A 89 1.47 26.93 9.40
CA TYR A 89 1.40 27.61 10.69
C TYR A 89 2.66 27.33 11.52
N PRO A 90 3.79 27.99 11.21
CA PRO A 90 5.04 27.79 11.93
C PRO A 90 4.87 28.14 13.43
N GLY A 91 5.38 27.28 14.32
CA GLY A 91 5.32 27.46 15.77
C GLY A 91 4.02 27.02 16.45
N LYS A 92 2.97 26.63 15.70
CA LYS A 92 1.70 26.15 16.29
C LYS A 92 1.64 24.64 16.48
N PHE A 93 2.45 23.90 15.75
CA PHE A 93 2.42 22.43 15.67
C PHE A 93 3.74 21.80 16.17
N ASP A 94 4.43 22.47 17.09
CA ASP A 94 5.77 22.04 17.53
C ASP A 94 5.72 20.78 18.40
N ILE A 95 4.63 20.57 19.14
CA ILE A 95 4.46 19.41 20.04
C ILE A 95 3.43 18.41 19.46
N TRP A 96 2.26 18.91 19.05
CA TRP A 96 1.13 18.09 18.61
C TRP A 96 0.77 18.35 17.14
N PHE A 97 0.28 17.32 16.45
CA PHE A 97 -0.20 17.37 15.06
C PHE A 97 0.83 17.82 14.02
N GLN A 98 2.10 17.58 14.30
CA GLN A 98 3.18 17.68 13.32
C GLN A 98 2.96 16.63 12.20
N SER A 99 3.30 16.97 10.95
CA SER A 99 3.13 16.08 9.79
C SER A 99 3.67 14.67 10.01
N HIS A 100 4.76 14.52 10.76
CA HIS A 100 5.35 13.24 11.08
C HIS A 100 4.46 12.39 12.02
N GLN A 101 3.82 13.00 13.02
CA GLN A 101 2.84 12.31 13.88
C GLN A 101 1.62 11.88 13.08
N ILE A 102 1.10 12.76 12.23
CA ILE A 102 -0.06 12.45 11.37
C ILE A 102 0.30 11.31 10.40
N PHE A 103 1.50 11.35 9.81
CA PHE A 103 2.02 10.26 8.98
C PHE A 103 2.02 8.92 9.73
N HIS A 104 2.54 8.85 10.95
CA HIS A 104 2.54 7.62 11.75
C HIS A 104 1.12 7.11 12.02
N VAL A 105 0.20 7.99 12.39
CA VAL A 105 -1.21 7.62 12.62
C VAL A 105 -1.85 7.06 11.35
N LEU A 106 -1.62 7.69 10.20
CA LEU A 106 -2.15 7.22 8.91
C LEU A 106 -1.54 5.88 8.49
N VAL A 107 -0.25 5.66 8.72
CA VAL A 107 0.40 4.36 8.45
C VAL A 107 -0.18 3.25 9.31
N ILE A 108 -0.40 3.50 10.61
CA ILE A 108 -1.03 2.53 11.51
C ILE A 108 -2.46 2.23 11.05
N ALA A 109 -3.25 3.25 10.73
CA ALA A 109 -4.60 3.07 10.21
C ALA A 109 -4.61 2.27 8.90
N ALA A 110 -3.70 2.56 7.97
CA ALA A 110 -3.55 1.83 6.72
C ALA A 110 -3.18 0.35 6.95
N ALA A 111 -2.32 0.06 7.94
CA ALA A 111 -1.98 -1.32 8.31
C ALA A 111 -3.19 -2.09 8.86
N PHE A 112 -4.04 -1.46 9.68
CA PHE A 112 -5.29 -2.08 10.13
C PHE A 112 -6.27 -2.33 8.99
N VAL A 113 -6.43 -1.36 8.08
CA VAL A 113 -7.25 -1.53 6.87
C VAL A 113 -6.72 -2.67 6.00
N HIS A 114 -5.40 -2.78 5.85
CA HIS A 114 -4.78 -3.87 5.11
C HIS A 114 -5.06 -5.23 5.74
N LEU A 115 -4.89 -5.34 7.07
CA LEU A 115 -5.18 -6.56 7.81
C LEU A 115 -6.65 -6.97 7.70
N HIS A 116 -7.55 -6.00 7.80
CA HIS A 116 -8.99 -6.23 7.62
C HIS A 116 -9.28 -6.74 6.21
N GLY A 117 -8.73 -6.09 5.17
CA GLY A 117 -8.88 -6.52 3.78
C GLY A 117 -8.40 -7.96 3.53
N ILE A 118 -7.23 -8.33 4.05
CA ILE A 118 -6.71 -9.70 3.95
C ILE A 118 -7.60 -10.70 4.69
N THR A 119 -8.11 -10.32 5.86
CA THR A 119 -8.99 -11.18 6.68
C THR A 119 -10.32 -11.45 5.96
N GLU A 120 -10.88 -10.45 5.30
CA GLU A 120 -12.07 -10.62 4.46
C GLU A 120 -11.80 -11.56 3.28
N MET A 121 -10.67 -11.38 2.59
CA MET A 121 -10.26 -12.28 1.50
C MET A 121 -10.08 -13.72 2.00
N LEU A 122 -9.46 -13.90 3.17
CA LEU A 122 -9.29 -15.22 3.78
C LEU A 122 -10.64 -15.84 4.13
N THR A 123 -11.54 -15.08 4.74
CA THR A 123 -12.89 -15.55 5.13
C THR A 123 -13.71 -15.94 3.91
N TYR A 124 -13.64 -15.16 2.83
CA TYR A 124 -14.23 -15.49 1.54
C TYR A 124 -13.66 -16.79 0.94
N ARG A 125 -12.33 -17.00 1.02
CA ARG A 125 -11.71 -18.25 0.55
C ARG A 125 -12.12 -19.44 1.40
N MET A 126 -12.25 -19.28 2.72
CA MET A 126 -12.71 -20.35 3.61
C MET A 126 -14.19 -20.71 3.39
N SER A 127 -15.04 -19.77 2.98
CA SER A 127 -16.46 -20.04 2.75
C SER A 127 -16.74 -20.79 1.43
N ILE A 128 -15.90 -20.62 0.42
CA ILE A 128 -16.05 -21.28 -0.89
C ILE A 128 -15.38 -22.67 -0.92
N GLY A 129 -14.35 -22.90 -0.11
CA GLY A 129 -13.65 -24.18 -0.07
C GLY A 129 -12.67 -24.39 -1.24
N ALA A 130 -12.36 -25.65 -1.56
CA ALA A 130 -11.39 -25.98 -2.59
C ALA A 130 -11.87 -25.57 -3.99
N CYS A 131 -10.94 -25.10 -4.83
CA CYS A 131 -11.23 -24.90 -6.25
C CYS A 131 -11.60 -26.24 -6.88
N ALA A 132 -12.65 -26.26 -7.71
CA ALA A 132 -12.91 -27.40 -8.57
C ALA A 132 -11.67 -27.59 -9.46
N VAL A 133 -11.04 -28.77 -9.40
CA VAL A 133 -10.02 -29.13 -10.37
C VAL A 133 -10.72 -29.08 -11.72
N GLN A 134 -10.31 -28.13 -12.57
CA GLN A 134 -10.69 -28.16 -13.97
C GLN A 134 -10.13 -29.47 -14.51
N SER A 135 -10.96 -30.51 -14.53
CA SER A 135 -10.61 -31.78 -15.14
C SER A 135 -10.28 -31.41 -16.57
N ALA A 136 -9.01 -31.53 -16.95
CA ALA A 136 -8.58 -31.39 -18.32
C ALA A 136 -9.41 -32.40 -19.11
N ALA A 137 -10.51 -31.91 -19.69
CA ALA A 137 -11.28 -32.66 -20.64
C ALA A 137 -10.30 -32.93 -21.77
N LEU A 138 -9.82 -34.16 -21.78
CA LEU A 138 -9.22 -34.84 -22.91
C LEU A 138 -10.02 -34.42 -24.15
N VAL A 139 -9.49 -33.45 -24.90
CA VAL A 139 -9.91 -33.24 -26.28
C VAL A 139 -9.16 -34.31 -27.05
N LEU A 140 -9.82 -35.46 -27.22
CA LEU A 140 -9.55 -36.39 -28.31
C LEU A 140 -9.86 -35.70 -29.64
#